data_AF-A0A2N2GBS0-F1
#
_entry.id   AF-A0A2N2GBS0-F1
#
_cell.length_a   1.000
_cell.length_b   1.000
_cell.length_c   1.000
_cell.angle_alpha   90.00
_cell.angle_beta   90.00
_cell.angle_gamma   90.00
#
_symmetry.space_group_name_H-M   'P 1'
#
loop_
_entity.id
_entity.type
_entity.pdbx_description
1 polymer ?
#
loop_
_entity_poly.entity_id
_entity_poly.type
_entity_poly.pdbx_seq_one_letter_code
_entity_poly.pdbx_strand_id
1 'polypeptide(L)'
;MSFEENKALQTRLSLLDQSIDKLRVVFEQFFLGLERFEPVLLRKSIQIELRVLKENPPKNTAMKFLLSRMETKFRTYEQYWNR
;
A
#
# COMPACT_ATOMS: atom_id res chain seq x y z
N MET A 1 6.06 23.62 -0.43
CA MET A 1 6.46 22.27 -0.01
C MET A 1 7.96 22.27 0.03
N SER A 2 8.55 22.18 1.22
CA SER A 2 9.99 22.15 1.41
C SER A 2 10.60 20.93 0.72
N PHE A 3 11.87 21.01 0.33
CA PHE A 3 12.62 19.87 -0.20
C PHE A 3 12.55 18.65 0.75
N GLU A 4 12.59 18.93 2.05
CA GLU A 4 12.53 17.91 3.10
C GLU A 4 11.16 17.21 3.17
N GLU A 5 10.05 17.98 3.07
CA GLU A 5 8.69 17.43 3.01
C GLU A 5 8.50 16.52 1.80
N ASN A 6 9.08 16.91 0.65
CA ASN A 6 9.00 16.14 -0.58
C ASN A 6 9.76 14.81 -0.46
N LYS A 7 10.97 14.84 0.13
CA LYS A 7 11.77 13.65 0.41
C LYS A 7 11.06 12.73 1.40
N ALA A 8 10.49 13.28 2.48
CA ALA A 8 9.71 12.51 3.45
C ALA A 8 8.51 11.81 2.78
N LEU A 9 7.81 12.51 1.89
CA LEU A 9 6.70 11.94 1.14
C LEU A 9 7.14 10.83 0.18
N GLN A 10 8.30 10.96 -0.48
CA GLN A 10 8.86 9.87 -1.29
C GLN A 10 9.14 8.62 -0.46
N THR A 11 9.81 8.80 0.69
CA THR A 11 10.10 7.69 1.61
C THR A 11 8.82 7.03 2.07
N ARG A 12 7.81 7.82 2.46
CA ARG A 12 6.50 7.33 2.87
C ARG A 12 5.82 6.49 1.78
N LEU A 13 5.82 6.97 0.53
CA LEU A 13 5.28 6.22 -0.61
C LEU A 13 6.05 4.92 -0.86
N SER A 14 7.38 4.94 -0.77
CA SER A 14 8.22 3.75 -0.93
C SER A 14 7.93 2.70 0.15
N LEU A 15 7.78 3.10 1.41
CA LEU A 15 7.46 2.19 2.52
C LEU A 15 6.08 1.58 2.37
N LEU A 16 5.10 2.36 1.89
CA LEU A 16 3.76 1.87 1.63
C LEU A 16 3.74 0.84 0.50
N ASP A 17 4.50 1.04 -0.59
CA ASP A 17 4.57 0.06 -1.68
C ASP A 17 5.20 -1.27 -1.22
N GLN A 18 6.28 -1.19 -0.44
CA GLN A 18 6.88 -2.38 0.19
C GLN A 18 5.90 -3.08 1.14
N SER A 19 5.08 -2.32 1.86
CA SER A 19 4.06 -2.88 2.74
C SER A 19 2.96 -3.60 1.96
N ILE A 20 2.56 -3.07 0.80
CA ILE A 20 1.62 -3.73 -0.13
C ILE A 20 2.20 -5.05 -0.64
N ASP A 21 3.49 -5.08 -1.02
CA ASP A 21 4.16 -6.32 -1.44
C ASP A 21 4.25 -7.34 -0.31
N LYS A 22 4.62 -6.89 0.90
CA LYS A 22 4.64 -7.74 2.09
C LYS A 22 3.26 -8.33 2.37
N LEU A 23 2.20 -7.52 2.25
CA LEU A 23 0.84 -7.98 2.47
C LEU A 23 0.49 -9.13 1.51
N ARG A 24 0.83 -9.01 0.22
CA ARG A 24 0.65 -10.10 -0.74
C ARG A 24 1.35 -11.38 -0.30
N VAL A 25 2.62 -11.29 0.07
CA VAL A 25 3.41 -12.47 0.49
C VAL A 25 2.79 -13.15 1.72
N VAL A 26 2.33 -12.39 2.70
CA VAL A 26 1.71 -12.97 3.91
C VAL A 26 0.37 -13.61 3.58
N PHE A 27 -0.43 -13.02 2.69
CA PHE A 27 -1.65 -13.67 2.20
C PHE A 27 -1.35 -14.95 1.43
N GLU A 28 -0.32 -14.97 0.59
CA GLU A 28 0.12 -16.19 -0.11
C GLU A 28 0.52 -17.29 0.89
N GLN A 29 1.27 -16.94 1.94
CA GLN A 29 1.60 -17.87 3.02
C GLN A 29 0.35 -18.37 3.75
N PHE A 30 -0.64 -17.51 3.98
CA PHE A 30 -1.92 -17.89 4.57
C PHE A 30 -2.68 -18.88 3.69
N PHE A 31 -2.80 -18.64 2.39
CA PHE A 31 -3.47 -19.58 1.48
C PHE A 31 -2.73 -20.91 1.33
N LEU A 32 -1.40 -20.91 1.45
CA LEU A 32 -0.58 -22.13 1.49
C LEU A 32 -0.65 -22.85 2.84
N GLY A 33 -1.33 -22.29 3.85
CA GLY A 33 -1.42 -22.85 5.20
C GLY A 33 -0.14 -22.71 6.03
N LEU A 34 0.84 -21.93 5.57
CA LEU A 34 2.07 -21.61 6.32
C LEU A 34 1.80 -20.58 7.42
N GLU A 35 0.94 -19.62 7.13
CA GLU A 35 0.46 -18.64 8.11
C GLU A 35 -0.93 -19.05 8.61
N ARG A 36 -1.17 -18.89 9.91
CA ARG A 36 -2.41 -19.38 10.55
C ARG A 36 -3.56 -18.40 10.43
N PHE A 37 -3.26 -17.11 10.33
CA PHE A 37 -4.26 -16.04 10.38
C PHE A 37 -4.14 -15.10 9.19
N GLU A 38 -5.29 -14.63 8.70
CA GLU A 38 -5.33 -13.57 7.69
C GLU A 38 -4.63 -12.30 8.22
N PRO A 39 -3.78 -11.62 7.42
CA PRO A 39 -3.07 -10.41 7.82
C PRO A 39 -3.97 -9.15 7.83
N VAL A 40 -5.09 -9.20 8.56
CA VAL A 40 -6.13 -8.15 8.63
C VAL A 40 -5.57 -6.81 9.11
N LEU A 41 -4.68 -6.82 10.11
CA LEU A 41 -4.07 -5.60 10.65
C LEU A 41 -3.22 -4.88 9.61
N LEU A 42 -2.39 -5.62 8.88
CA LEU A 42 -1.55 -5.07 7.83
C LEU A 42 -2.40 -4.54 6.68
N ARG A 43 -3.41 -5.31 6.24
CA ARG A 43 -4.41 -4.87 5.25
C ARG A 43 -5.07 -3.55 5.64
N LYS A 44 -5.58 -3.46 6.87
CA LYS A 44 -6.24 -2.25 7.38
C LYS A 44 -5.29 -1.06 7.45
N SER A 45 -4.05 -1.26 7.88
CA SER A 45 -3.05 -0.18 7.95
C SER A 45 -2.75 0.43 6.59
N ILE A 46 -2.58 -0.41 5.56
CA ILE A 46 -2.35 0.01 4.17
C ILE A 46 -3.57 0.73 3.60
N GLN A 47 -4.78 0.23 3.89
CA GLN A 47 -6.02 0.85 3.43
C GLN A 47 -6.21 2.25 4.01
N ILE A 48 -5.93 2.43 5.31
CA ILE A 48 -5.97 3.75 5.97
C ILE A 48 -4.94 4.68 5.32
N GLU A 49 -3.71 4.22 5.13
CA GLU A 49 -2.63 5.03 4.59
C GLU A 49 -2.90 5.48 3.15
N LEU A 50 -3.38 4.57 2.29
CA LEU A 50 -3.82 4.90 0.93
C LEU A 50 -4.94 5.94 0.96
N ARG A 51 -5.91 5.83 1.87
CA ARG A 51 -7.00 6.81 2.00
C ARG A 51 -6.45 8.19 2.36
N VAL A 52 -5.60 8.28 3.37
CA VAL A 52 -4.99 9.56 3.81
C VAL A 52 -4.20 10.23 2.68
N LEU A 53 -3.42 9.45 1.93
CA LEU A 53 -2.65 9.96 0.79
C LEU A 53 -3.54 10.35 -0.40
N LYS A 54 -4.71 9.72 -0.57
CA LYS A 54 -5.68 10.11 -1.60
C LYS A 54 -6.45 11.38 -1.25
N GLU A 55 -6.77 11.59 0.02
CA GLU A 55 -7.39 12.82 0.50
C GLU A 55 -6.44 14.01 0.36
N ASN A 56 -5.13 13.78 0.54
CA ASN A 56 -4.09 14.80 0.38
C ASN A 56 -3.00 14.33 -0.60
N PRO A 57 -3.27 14.37 -1.93
CA PRO A 57 -2.36 13.81 -2.92
C PRO A 57 -1.05 14.60 -3.04
N PRO A 58 0.07 13.94 -3.38
CA PRO A 58 1.34 14.61 -3.64
C PRO A 58 1.21 15.70 -4.69
N LYS A 59 1.91 16.83 -4.55
CA LYS A 59 1.92 17.86 -5.60
C LYS A 59 2.70 17.41 -6.85
N ASN A 60 3.72 16.58 -6.64
CA ASN A 60 4.56 16.04 -7.71
C ASN A 60 3.79 15.01 -8.56
N THR A 61 3.73 15.25 -9.87
CA THR A 61 3.04 14.40 -10.83
C THR A 61 3.51 12.94 -10.82
N ALA A 62 4.82 12.68 -10.76
CA ALA A 62 5.36 11.32 -10.72
C ALA A 62 4.87 10.58 -9.46
N MET A 63 4.81 11.25 -8.31
CA MET A 63 4.30 10.66 -7.07
C MET A 63 2.79 10.41 -7.10
N LYS A 64 2.02 11.26 -7.78
CA LYS A 64 0.59 10.98 -8.01
C LYS A 64 0.40 9.70 -8.82
N PHE A 65 1.20 9.52 -9.88
CA PHE A 65 1.16 8.30 -10.67
C PHE A 65 1.56 7.07 -9.86
N LEU A 66 2.60 7.17 -9.02
CA LEU A 66 2.99 6.09 -8.11
C LEU A 66 1.85 5.74 -7.15
N LEU A 67 1.24 6.72 -6.49
CA LEU A 67 0.10 6.50 -5.60
C LEU A 67 -1.08 5.82 -6.32
N SER A 68 -1.41 6.28 -7.53
CA SER A 68 -2.47 5.66 -8.34
C SER A 68 -2.16 4.21 -8.69
N ARG A 69 -0.90 3.91 -9.08
CA ARG A 69 -0.45 2.55 -9.35
C ARG A 69 -0.57 1.65 -8.12
N MET A 70 -0.16 2.16 -6.96
CA MET A 70 -0.24 1.43 -5.68
C MET A 70 -1.68 1.13 -5.30
N GLU A 71 -2.59 2.08 -5.51
CA GLU A 71 -4.02 1.85 -5.29
C GLU A 71 -4.56 0.73 -6.19
N THR A 72 -4.25 0.77 -7.49
CA THR A 72 -4.68 -0.27 -8.43
C THR A 72 -4.12 -1.64 -8.01
N LYS A 73 -2.82 -1.71 -7.69
CA LYS A 73 -2.15 -2.94 -7.21
C LYS A 73 -2.83 -3.51 -5.97
N PHE A 74 -3.07 -2.67 -4.96
CA PHE A 74 -3.75 -3.08 -3.73
C PHE A 74 -5.17 -3.59 -4.00
N ARG A 75 -5.95 -2.88 -4.83
CA ARG A 75 -7.31 -3.29 -5.19
C ARG A 75 -7.34 -4.63 -5.93
N THR A 76 -6.38 -4.87 -6.84
CA THR A 76 -6.25 -6.17 -7.52
C THR A 76 -6.01 -7.30 -6.52
N TYR A 77 -5.16 -7.07 -5.52
CA TYR A 77 -4.93 -8.07 -4.48
C TYR A 77 -6.15 -8.30 -3.59
N GLU A 78 -6.85 -7.24 -3.17
CA GLU A 78 -8.11 -7.40 -2.40
C GLU A 78 -9.16 -8.19 -3.17
N GLN A 79 -9.28 -7.97 -4.48
CA GLN A 79 -10.17 -8.77 -5.32
C GLN A 79 -9.73 -10.23 -5.39
N TYR A 80 -8.43 -10.51 -5.41
CA TYR A 80 -7.91 -11.88 -5.40
C TYR A 80 -8.19 -12.58 -4.07
N TRP A 81 -8.02 -11.92 -2.93
CA TRP A 81 -8.23 -12.51 -1.61
C TRP A 81 -9.70 -12.73 -1.24
N ASN A 82 -10.59 -11.92 -1.80
CA ASN A 82 -12.03 -11.99 -1.56
C ASN A 82 -12.76 -12.94 -2.55
N ARG A 83 -12.04 -13.58 -3.48
CA ARG A 83 -12.60 -14.57 -4.43
C ARG A 83 -12.59 -15.95 -3.80
#